data_AF-A0A9X4BUQ6-F1
#
_entry.id   AF-A0A9X4BUQ6-F1
#
_cell.length_a   1.000
_cell.length_b   1.000
_cell.length_c   1.000
_cell.angle_alpha   90.00
_cell.angle_beta   90.00
_cell.angle_gamma   90.00
#
_symmetry.space_group_name_H-M   'P 1'
#
loop_
_entity.id
_entity.type
_entity.pdbx_description
1 polymer ?
#
loop_
_entity_poly.entity_id
_entity_poly.type
_entity_poly.pdbx_seq_one_letter_code
_entity_poly.pdbx_strand_id
1 'polypeptide(L)'
;MAYNWNRQELARSPWRSEVVPRIPSILIQRAKIGRPITYGELAAELERLHGLEPKARKTLYGPAVGAVGFAIQELGEQWGEKIPPLNLIVVQADTQLPGHGADEVAHYYFDDGGAGMAANREAYIQAAMAAVFDYGPKWDRVAQALGVDVLDAAHANPDEGNPIELPAIPTTYRPESATHKALKAWVAAHSEWFEGYGAFEAGVNEHRLSSGDSLDAYFTNGRESLAVEVKASNASDAELMRGIYQVIKYRAVLRAECIALRKPALCDAVLVSTRPLGKAGRVLAKRLHVDFVRVPAEAEK
;
A
#
# COMPACT_ATOMS: atom_id res chain seq x y z
N MET A 1 8.33 -21.21 23.79
CA MET A 1 8.26 -22.37 22.88
C MET A 1 8.13 -21.83 21.47
N ALA A 2 8.85 -22.37 20.50
CA ALA A 2 8.70 -21.97 19.10
C ALA A 2 7.31 -22.35 18.59
N TYR A 3 6.77 -21.56 17.66
CA TYR A 3 5.45 -21.78 17.08
C TYR A 3 5.38 -23.12 16.34
N ASN A 4 4.32 -23.91 16.58
CA ASN A 4 4.16 -25.21 15.95
C ASN A 4 3.46 -25.08 14.59
N TRP A 5 4.25 -24.95 13.53
CA TRP A 5 3.77 -24.82 12.14
C TRP A 5 2.90 -25.99 11.66
N ASN A 6 2.98 -27.18 12.27
CA ASN A 6 2.11 -28.31 11.90
C ASN A 6 0.63 -28.07 12.25
N ARG A 7 0.34 -27.08 13.10
CA ARG A 7 -1.04 -26.64 13.36
C ARG A 7 -1.69 -26.04 12.12
N GLN A 8 -0.91 -25.41 11.25
CA GLN A 8 -1.39 -24.79 10.02
C GLN A 8 -1.58 -25.84 8.92
N GLU A 9 -2.83 -26.08 8.50
CA GLU A 9 -3.14 -27.07 7.46
C GLU A 9 -2.41 -26.77 6.15
N LEU A 10 -2.33 -25.48 5.79
CA LEU A 10 -1.62 -25.02 4.60
C LEU A 10 -0.10 -25.22 4.67
N ALA A 11 0.47 -25.60 5.81
CA ALA A 11 1.90 -25.90 5.94
C ALA A 11 2.24 -27.40 5.81
N ARG A 12 1.25 -28.31 5.73
CA ARG A 12 1.49 -29.75 5.98
C ARG A 12 2.05 -30.59 4.83
N SER A 13 2.12 -30.08 3.60
CA SER A 13 2.76 -30.88 2.52
C SER A 13 4.27 -30.94 2.70
N PRO A 14 4.96 -32.00 2.24
CA PRO A 14 6.41 -32.18 2.46
C PRO A 14 7.27 -30.95 2.16
N TRP A 15 6.98 -30.25 1.06
CA TRP A 15 7.70 -29.01 0.71
C TRP A 15 7.32 -27.82 1.59
N ARG A 16 6.04 -27.67 1.96
CA ARG A 16 5.57 -26.52 2.75
C ARG A 16 6.00 -26.60 4.21
N SER A 17 6.13 -27.80 4.77
CA SER A 17 6.63 -27.99 6.14
C SER A 17 8.07 -27.53 6.31
N GLU A 18 8.84 -27.54 5.22
CA GLU A 18 10.21 -27.04 5.16
C GLU A 18 10.26 -25.52 4.90
N VAL A 19 9.45 -25.03 3.96
CA VAL A 19 9.51 -23.62 3.51
C VAL A 19 8.80 -22.66 4.44
N VAL A 20 7.59 -23.00 4.93
CA VAL A 20 6.75 -22.06 5.68
C VAL A 20 7.45 -21.46 6.90
N PRO A 21 8.19 -22.23 7.74
CA PRO A 21 8.90 -21.66 8.89
C PRO A 21 9.98 -20.62 8.54
N ARG A 22 10.39 -20.53 7.27
CA ARG A 22 11.44 -19.62 6.79
C ARG A 22 10.90 -18.33 6.18
N ILE A 23 9.63 -18.32 5.77
CA ILE A 23 9.00 -17.14 5.17
C ILE A 23 8.91 -15.95 6.16
N PRO A 24 8.53 -16.12 7.44
CA PRO A 24 8.30 -14.97 8.32
C PRO A 24 9.52 -14.08 8.54
N SER A 25 10.73 -14.63 8.60
CA SER A 25 11.95 -13.82 8.78
C SER A 25 12.18 -12.85 7.62
N ILE A 26 11.95 -13.32 6.38
CA ILE A 26 12.02 -12.52 5.15
C ILE A 26 10.91 -11.46 5.15
N LEU A 27 9.67 -11.85 5.46
CA LEU A 27 8.55 -10.91 5.44
C LEU A 27 8.66 -9.85 6.54
N ILE A 28 9.11 -10.21 7.73
CA ILE A 28 9.35 -9.25 8.82
C ILE A 28 10.44 -8.26 8.43
N GLN A 29 11.54 -8.71 7.82
CA GLN A 29 12.58 -7.82 7.31
C GLN A 29 12.00 -6.83 6.29
N ARG A 30 11.20 -7.33 5.34
CA ARG A 30 10.53 -6.50 4.32
C ARG A 30 9.54 -5.49 4.92
N ALA A 31 8.77 -5.92 5.92
CA ALA A 31 7.86 -5.04 6.66
C ALA A 31 8.62 -3.91 7.36
N LYS A 32 9.74 -4.20 8.02
CA LYS A 32 10.59 -3.20 8.69
C LYS A 32 11.27 -2.22 7.73
N ILE A 33 11.58 -2.65 6.51
CA ILE A 33 12.13 -1.80 5.45
C ILE A 33 11.03 -0.94 4.79
N GLY A 34 9.76 -1.30 4.94
CA GLY A 34 8.64 -0.61 4.31
C GLY A 34 8.47 -0.96 2.82
N ARG A 35 8.88 -2.16 2.40
CA ARG A 35 8.81 -2.59 0.99
C ARG A 35 8.07 -3.93 0.85
N PRO A 36 7.12 -4.04 -0.10
CA PRO A 36 6.54 -5.34 -0.44
C PRO A 36 7.57 -6.28 -1.09
N ILE A 37 7.19 -7.54 -1.26
CA ILE A 37 7.98 -8.55 -1.95
C ILE A 37 7.11 -9.27 -2.96
N THR A 38 7.62 -9.48 -4.18
CA THR A 38 6.90 -10.30 -5.16
C THR A 38 7.07 -11.78 -4.84
N TYR A 39 6.16 -12.63 -5.33
CA TYR A 39 6.35 -14.09 -5.25
C TYR A 39 7.66 -14.58 -5.89
N GLY A 40 8.16 -13.86 -6.90
CA GLY A 40 9.46 -14.13 -7.53
C GLY A 40 10.63 -13.80 -6.61
N GLU A 41 10.63 -12.61 -6.02
CA GLU A 41 11.63 -12.16 -5.05
C GLU A 41 11.63 -13.05 -3.79
N LEU A 42 10.45 -13.44 -3.28
CA LEU A 42 10.35 -14.35 -2.13
C LEU A 42 11.02 -15.70 -2.42
N ALA A 43 10.79 -16.25 -3.61
CA ALA A 43 11.43 -17.49 -4.02
C ALA A 43 12.96 -17.36 -4.10
N ALA A 44 13.46 -16.23 -4.63
CA ALA A 44 14.89 -15.95 -4.71
C ALA A 44 15.53 -15.77 -3.33
N GLU A 45 14.86 -15.11 -2.39
CA GLU A 45 15.35 -14.98 -1.01
C GLU A 45 15.38 -16.32 -0.27
N LEU A 46 14.37 -17.18 -0.47
CA LEU A 46 14.35 -18.53 0.11
C LEU A 46 15.50 -19.40 -0.43
N GLU A 47 15.79 -19.31 -1.73
CA GLU A 47 16.96 -19.96 -2.33
C GLU A 47 18.26 -19.42 -1.75
N ARG A 48 18.44 -18.10 -1.74
CA ARG A 48 19.67 -17.44 -1.30
C ARG A 48 19.98 -17.69 0.18
N LEU A 49 18.97 -17.62 1.05
CA LEU A 49 19.14 -17.70 2.50
C LEU A 49 19.11 -19.14 3.04
N HIS A 50 18.43 -20.04 2.34
CA HIS A 50 18.14 -21.38 2.86
C HIS A 50 18.44 -22.52 1.88
N GLY A 51 18.93 -22.24 0.67
CA GLY A 51 19.21 -23.25 -0.36
C GLY A 51 17.96 -23.90 -0.93
N LEU A 52 16.79 -23.26 -0.79
CA LEU A 52 15.50 -23.80 -1.21
C LEU A 52 15.23 -23.47 -2.68
N GLU A 53 15.52 -24.42 -3.56
CA GLU A 53 15.34 -24.31 -5.01
C GLU A 53 13.95 -23.73 -5.40
N PRO A 54 13.92 -22.66 -6.21
CA PRO A 54 12.68 -22.03 -6.60
C PRO A 54 11.76 -22.97 -7.37
N LYS A 55 10.51 -23.09 -6.94
CA LYS A 55 9.48 -23.74 -7.77
C LYS A 55 9.25 -22.97 -9.07
N ALA A 56 9.17 -23.72 -10.18
CA ALA A 56 8.84 -23.19 -11.51
C ALA A 56 7.47 -22.48 -11.52
N ARG A 57 6.47 -23.05 -10.82
CA ARG A 57 5.15 -22.44 -10.67
C ARG A 57 5.09 -21.61 -9.40
N LYS A 58 5.10 -20.27 -9.53
CA LYS A 58 5.05 -19.34 -8.40
C LYS A 58 3.73 -19.37 -7.62
N THR A 59 2.64 -19.84 -8.24
CA THR A 59 1.34 -20.03 -7.56
C THR A 59 1.39 -21.02 -6.39
N LEU A 60 2.41 -21.90 -6.34
CA LEU A 60 2.62 -22.84 -5.24
C LEU A 60 3.01 -22.15 -3.93
N TYR A 61 3.53 -20.92 -3.98
CA TYR A 61 3.88 -20.15 -2.80
C TYR A 61 2.64 -19.55 -2.10
N GLY A 62 1.51 -19.40 -2.81
CA GLY A 62 0.28 -18.82 -2.27
C GLY A 62 -0.17 -19.50 -0.97
N PRO A 63 -0.37 -20.83 -0.95
CA PRO A 63 -0.72 -21.54 0.29
C PRO A 63 0.34 -21.43 1.40
N ALA A 64 1.63 -21.39 1.06
CA ALA A 64 2.70 -21.24 2.05
C ALA A 64 2.67 -19.86 2.72
N VAL A 65 2.44 -18.82 1.92
CA VAL A 65 2.26 -17.44 2.38
C VAL A 65 0.95 -17.30 3.19
N GLY A 66 -0.13 -17.97 2.76
CA GLY A 66 -1.38 -18.05 3.52
C GLY A 66 -1.20 -18.67 4.90
N ALA A 67 -0.41 -19.74 5.03
CA ALA A 67 -0.09 -20.35 6.32
C ALA A 67 0.58 -19.37 7.29
N VAL A 68 1.41 -18.45 6.79
CA VAL A 68 1.98 -17.36 7.60
C VAL A 68 0.89 -16.38 8.03
N GLY A 69 -0.01 -15.98 7.13
CA GLY A 69 -1.14 -15.12 7.47
C GLY A 69 -2.00 -15.67 8.61
N PHE A 70 -2.38 -16.94 8.54
CA PHE A 70 -3.16 -17.60 9.60
C PHE A 70 -2.38 -17.74 10.92
N ALA A 71 -1.06 -17.99 10.87
CA ALA A 71 -0.24 -18.01 12.07
C ALA A 71 -0.19 -16.63 12.76
N ILE A 72 -0.13 -15.54 11.97
CA ILE A 72 -0.20 -14.17 12.49
C ILE A 72 -1.57 -13.88 13.11
N GLN A 73 -2.66 -14.28 12.45
CA GLN A 73 -4.01 -14.15 13.00
C GLN A 73 -4.15 -14.88 14.34
N GLU A 74 -3.71 -16.15 14.41
CA GLU A 74 -3.76 -16.96 15.63
C GLU A 74 -2.96 -16.32 16.78
N LEU A 75 -1.78 -15.76 16.49
CA LEU A 75 -1.01 -15.01 17.49
C LEU A 75 -1.75 -13.77 17.98
N GLY A 76 -2.44 -13.06 17.07
CA GLY A 76 -3.25 -11.90 17.43
C GLY A 76 -4.40 -12.26 18.38
N GLU A 77 -5.12 -13.34 18.08
CA GLU A 77 -6.19 -13.89 18.93
C GLU A 77 -5.66 -14.26 20.33
N GLN A 78 -4.49 -14.92 20.40
CA GLN A 78 -3.86 -15.28 21.67
C GLN A 78 -3.43 -14.07 22.49
N TRP A 79 -3.03 -12.97 21.85
CA TRP A 79 -2.56 -11.76 22.52
C TRP A 79 -3.66 -10.76 22.83
N GLY A 80 -4.85 -10.94 22.26
CA GLY A 80 -5.90 -9.92 22.27
C GLY A 80 -5.45 -8.64 21.54
N GLU A 81 -4.56 -8.76 20.56
CA GLU A 81 -4.02 -7.65 19.76
C GLU A 81 -4.28 -7.91 18.28
N LYS A 82 -4.66 -6.86 17.55
CA LYS A 82 -4.73 -6.92 16.09
C LYS A 82 -3.35 -6.81 15.48
N ILE A 83 -2.76 -7.97 15.19
CA ILE A 83 -1.51 -8.04 14.43
C ILE A 83 -1.84 -7.90 12.93
N PRO A 84 -1.24 -6.95 12.20
CA PRO A 84 -1.50 -6.79 10.78
C PRO A 84 -1.15 -8.04 9.98
N PRO A 85 -1.93 -8.39 8.95
CA PRO A 85 -1.74 -9.61 8.17
C PRO A 85 -0.46 -9.54 7.31
N LEU A 86 0.64 -10.07 7.85
CA LEU A 86 1.99 -9.99 7.26
C LEU A 86 2.07 -10.57 5.84
N ASN A 87 1.20 -11.51 5.49
CA ASN A 87 1.14 -12.10 4.15
C ASN A 87 0.71 -11.11 3.05
N LEU A 88 0.07 -9.98 3.40
CA LEU A 88 -0.43 -9.03 2.40
C LEU A 88 0.67 -8.25 1.68
N ILE A 89 1.89 -8.20 2.21
CA ILE A 89 3.01 -7.56 1.52
C ILE A 89 3.66 -8.50 0.49
N VAL A 90 3.11 -9.71 0.29
CA VAL A 90 3.50 -10.60 -0.82
C VAL A 90 2.59 -10.36 -2.02
N VAL A 91 3.13 -9.68 -3.03
CA VAL A 91 2.35 -9.11 -4.13
C VAL A 91 2.63 -9.75 -5.49
N GLN A 92 1.72 -9.55 -6.43
CA GLN A 92 1.96 -9.87 -7.83
C GLN A 92 2.81 -8.76 -8.49
N ALA A 93 3.67 -9.13 -9.43
CA ALA A 93 4.62 -8.19 -10.05
C ALA A 93 3.93 -7.13 -10.93
N ASP A 94 2.76 -7.45 -11.48
CA ASP A 94 1.98 -6.60 -12.36
C ASP A 94 1.10 -5.60 -11.58
N THR A 95 0.26 -6.11 -10.69
CA THR A 95 -0.74 -5.33 -9.95
C THR A 95 -0.17 -4.69 -8.68
N GLN A 96 0.95 -5.21 -8.16
CA GLN A 96 1.51 -4.79 -6.87
C GLN A 96 0.53 -4.96 -5.69
N LEU A 97 -0.48 -5.82 -5.87
CA LEU A 97 -1.41 -6.25 -4.83
C LEU A 97 -1.24 -7.75 -4.57
N PRO A 98 -1.55 -8.22 -3.35
CA PRO A 98 -1.68 -9.64 -3.09
C PRO A 98 -2.82 -10.25 -3.92
N GLY A 99 -2.64 -11.50 -4.34
CA GLY A 99 -3.68 -12.26 -5.04
C GLY A 99 -4.89 -12.54 -4.15
N HIS A 100 -6.02 -12.92 -4.75
CA HIS A 100 -7.29 -13.15 -4.05
C HIS A 100 -7.23 -14.18 -2.91
N GLY A 101 -6.28 -15.11 -2.93
CA GLY A 101 -6.08 -16.05 -1.82
C GLY A 101 -5.68 -15.40 -0.49
N ALA A 102 -5.30 -14.12 -0.50
CA ALA A 102 -5.00 -13.35 0.70
C ALA A 102 -6.23 -12.66 1.33
N ASP A 103 -7.36 -12.65 0.61
CA ASP A 103 -8.57 -11.92 0.98
C ASP A 103 -9.15 -12.45 2.30
N GLU A 104 -9.07 -13.76 2.53
CA GLU A 104 -9.55 -14.42 3.75
C GLU A 104 -8.86 -13.90 5.02
N VAL A 105 -7.52 -13.76 4.99
CA VAL A 105 -6.76 -13.26 6.14
C VAL A 105 -6.97 -11.75 6.31
N ALA A 106 -7.09 -11.01 5.21
CA ALA A 106 -7.34 -9.58 5.25
C ALA A 106 -8.70 -9.23 5.87
N HIS A 107 -9.74 -10.03 5.58
CA HIS A 107 -11.13 -9.81 6.00
C HIS A 107 -11.30 -9.61 7.52
N TYR A 108 -10.45 -10.24 8.33
CA TYR A 108 -10.53 -10.17 9.79
C TYR A 108 -9.79 -8.98 10.40
N TYR A 109 -8.99 -8.24 9.63
CA TYR A 109 -8.14 -7.20 10.21
C TYR A 109 -8.94 -5.96 10.61
N PHE A 110 -9.89 -5.51 9.77
CA PHE A 110 -10.78 -4.40 10.11
C PHE A 110 -12.07 -4.95 10.76
N ASP A 111 -12.56 -4.32 11.84
CA ASP A 111 -13.79 -4.74 12.56
C ASP A 111 -15.06 -4.36 11.77
N ASP A 112 -15.11 -4.70 10.48
CA ASP A 112 -16.19 -4.32 9.57
C ASP A 112 -16.88 -5.53 8.92
N GLY A 113 -16.57 -6.74 9.37
CA GLY A 113 -17.08 -7.99 8.78
C GLY A 113 -16.74 -8.09 7.29
N GLY A 114 -15.62 -7.47 6.88
CA GLY A 114 -15.14 -7.32 5.51
C GLY A 114 -16.08 -6.62 4.55
N ALA A 115 -17.04 -5.85 5.07
CA ALA A 115 -17.88 -5.03 4.24
C ALA A 115 -17.03 -4.07 3.40
N GLY A 116 -15.93 -3.52 3.95
CA GLY A 116 -15.06 -2.59 3.25
C GLY A 116 -14.32 -3.22 2.08
N MET A 117 -13.93 -4.48 2.22
CA MET A 117 -13.35 -5.25 1.12
C MET A 117 -14.36 -5.46 -0.01
N ALA A 118 -15.63 -5.72 0.33
CA ALA A 118 -16.69 -5.87 -0.67
C ALA A 118 -17.01 -4.55 -1.41
N ALA A 119 -16.82 -3.40 -0.75
CA ALA A 119 -17.00 -2.08 -1.36
C ALA A 119 -15.81 -1.72 -2.26
N ASN A 120 -14.60 -1.76 -1.72
CA ASN A 120 -13.38 -1.48 -2.45
C ASN A 120 -12.22 -2.32 -1.89
N ARG A 121 -11.98 -3.45 -2.56
CA ARG A 121 -10.93 -4.41 -2.21
C ARG A 121 -9.55 -3.75 -2.21
N GLU A 122 -9.26 -2.91 -3.20
CA GLU A 122 -7.94 -2.32 -3.36
C GLU A 122 -7.61 -1.38 -2.21
N ALA A 123 -8.49 -0.42 -1.90
CA ALA A 123 -8.32 0.47 -0.76
C ALA A 123 -8.22 -0.29 0.57
N TYR A 124 -9.03 -1.34 0.75
CA TYR A 124 -8.99 -2.20 1.93
C TYR A 124 -7.64 -2.90 2.11
N ILE A 125 -7.13 -3.50 1.02
CA ILE A 125 -5.85 -4.21 1.02
C ILE A 125 -4.69 -3.25 1.19
N GLN A 126 -4.69 -2.10 0.51
CA GLN A 126 -3.67 -1.07 0.68
C GLN A 126 -3.62 -0.55 2.12
N ALA A 127 -4.79 -0.35 2.75
CA ALA A 127 -4.85 -0.02 4.15
C ALA A 127 -4.22 -1.17 5.00
N ALA A 128 -4.64 -2.41 4.83
CA ALA A 128 -4.06 -3.51 5.60
C ALA A 128 -2.53 -3.66 5.38
N MET A 129 -2.04 -3.46 4.15
CA MET A 129 -0.60 -3.44 3.83
C MET A 129 0.14 -2.30 4.55
N ALA A 130 -0.38 -1.08 4.53
CA ALA A 130 0.28 0.01 5.25
C ALA A 130 0.29 -0.22 6.78
N ALA A 131 -0.72 -0.92 7.34
CA ALA A 131 -0.65 -1.33 8.75
C ALA A 131 0.50 -2.32 9.02
N VAL A 132 0.85 -3.18 8.05
CA VAL A 132 2.02 -4.07 8.17
C VAL A 132 3.30 -3.26 8.29
N PHE A 133 3.47 -2.21 7.49
CA PHE A 133 4.64 -1.34 7.55
C PHE A 133 4.66 -0.49 8.84
N ASP A 134 3.51 0.03 9.27
CA ASP A 134 3.39 0.87 10.47
C ASP A 134 3.55 0.09 11.79
N TYR A 135 3.42 -1.24 11.78
CA TYR A 135 3.58 -2.06 12.98
C TYR A 135 5.00 -2.01 13.56
N GLY A 136 5.99 -1.70 12.71
CA GLY A 136 7.34 -1.29 13.11
C GLY A 136 8.07 -2.28 14.02
N PRO A 137 8.67 -1.83 15.15
CA PRO A 137 9.49 -2.69 16.01
C PRO A 137 8.70 -3.82 16.69
N LYS A 138 7.36 -3.75 16.72
CA LYS A 138 6.52 -4.82 17.28
C LYS A 138 6.67 -6.14 16.51
N TRP A 139 7.16 -6.10 15.28
CA TRP A 139 7.52 -7.29 14.53
C TRP A 139 8.59 -8.15 15.22
N ASP A 140 9.47 -7.58 16.05
CA ASP A 140 10.52 -8.33 16.74
C ASP A 140 9.92 -9.30 17.77
N ARG A 141 8.84 -8.89 18.45
CA ARG A 141 8.06 -9.76 19.36
C ARG A 141 7.35 -10.87 18.61
N VAL A 142 6.83 -10.59 17.41
CA VAL A 142 6.20 -11.60 16.54
C VAL A 142 7.24 -12.62 16.08
N ALA A 143 8.43 -12.18 15.65
CA ALA A 143 9.52 -13.07 15.28
C ALA A 143 9.92 -14.01 16.43
N GLN A 144 10.07 -13.47 17.64
CA GLN A 144 10.38 -14.24 18.83
C GLN A 144 9.30 -15.30 19.12
N ALA A 145 8.03 -14.96 18.98
CA ALA A 145 6.92 -15.89 19.20
C ALA A 145 6.84 -16.99 18.13
N LEU A 146 7.16 -16.65 16.88
CA LEU A 146 7.28 -17.61 15.79
C LEU A 146 8.54 -18.48 15.89
N GLY A 147 9.50 -18.10 16.74
CA GLY A 147 10.79 -18.78 16.87
C GLY A 147 11.69 -18.58 15.66
N VAL A 148 11.60 -17.41 15.01
CA VAL A 148 12.42 -17.04 13.85
C VAL A 148 13.35 -15.89 14.19
N ASP A 149 14.54 -15.91 13.62
CA ASP A 149 15.47 -14.78 13.73
C ASP A 149 15.04 -13.65 12.79
N VAL A 150 15.07 -12.42 13.29
CA VAL A 150 14.84 -11.23 12.47
C VAL A 150 16.09 -10.99 11.64
N LEU A 151 15.96 -11.04 10.31
CA LEU A 151 17.04 -10.65 9.43
C LEU A 151 17.29 -9.15 9.57
N ASP A 152 18.54 -8.76 9.70
CA ASP A 152 18.92 -7.34 9.74
C ASP A 152 18.56 -6.67 8.41
N ALA A 153 17.89 -5.53 8.47
CA ALA A 153 17.53 -4.74 7.29
C ALA A 153 18.75 -4.36 6.43
N ALA A 154 19.94 -4.21 7.04
CA ALA A 154 21.18 -3.94 6.33
C ALA A 154 21.60 -5.08 5.37
N HIS A 155 21.13 -6.31 5.61
CA HIS A 155 21.42 -7.48 4.78
C HIS A 155 20.30 -7.82 3.78
N ALA A 156 19.28 -6.97 3.66
CA ALA A 156 18.29 -7.13 2.61
C ALA A 156 18.93 -6.85 1.25
N ASN A 157 18.55 -7.61 0.23
CA ASN A 157 18.99 -7.30 -1.12
C ASN A 157 18.55 -5.88 -1.50
N PRO A 158 19.48 -5.04 -1.98
CA PRO A 158 19.14 -3.69 -2.44
C PRO A 158 18.12 -3.78 -3.57
N ASP A 159 17.34 -2.71 -3.74
CA ASP A 159 16.50 -2.61 -4.93
C ASP A 159 17.39 -2.60 -6.19
N GLU A 160 17.18 -3.56 -7.09
CA GLU A 160 17.92 -3.65 -8.36
C GLU A 160 17.63 -2.47 -9.30
N GLY A 161 16.64 -1.63 -8.96
CA GLY A 161 16.30 -0.43 -9.70
C GLY A 161 17.30 0.72 -9.48
N ASN A 162 17.60 1.45 -10.55
CA ASN A 162 18.38 2.69 -10.46
C ASN A 162 17.72 3.68 -9.48
N PRO A 163 18.52 4.46 -8.73
CA PRO A 163 18.02 5.59 -7.96
C PRO A 163 17.24 6.56 -8.86
N ILE A 164 16.15 7.11 -8.32
CA ILE A 164 15.39 8.17 -8.96
C ILE A 164 15.86 9.48 -8.33
N GLU A 165 16.26 10.45 -9.14
CA GLU A 165 16.63 11.77 -8.65
C GLU A 165 15.42 12.43 -7.97
N LEU A 166 15.64 12.97 -6.76
CA LEU A 166 14.57 13.61 -6.02
C LEU A 166 14.19 14.95 -6.67
N PRO A 167 12.89 15.32 -6.68
CA PRO A 167 12.48 16.57 -7.30
C PRO A 167 13.03 17.77 -6.55
N ALA A 168 13.46 18.79 -7.30
CA ALA A 168 13.88 20.05 -6.72
C ALA A 168 12.77 20.69 -5.88
N ILE A 169 13.16 21.26 -4.74
CA ILE A 169 12.27 22.00 -3.84
C ILE A 169 12.33 23.48 -4.23
N PRO A 170 11.18 24.13 -4.52
CA PRO A 170 11.18 25.56 -4.83
C PRO A 170 11.66 26.37 -3.63
N THR A 171 12.57 27.32 -3.85
CA THR A 171 13.04 28.26 -2.83
C THR A 171 12.16 29.51 -2.73
N THR A 172 11.26 29.71 -3.69
CA THR A 172 10.37 30.87 -3.80
C THR A 172 8.92 30.41 -3.82
N TYR A 173 8.08 31.07 -3.04
CA TYR A 173 6.64 30.90 -3.13
C TYR A 173 6.14 31.38 -4.49
N ARG A 174 5.34 30.54 -5.16
CA ARG A 174 4.62 30.92 -6.37
C ARG A 174 3.12 30.97 -6.04
N PRO A 175 2.44 32.09 -6.29
CA PRO A 175 0.98 32.14 -6.19
C PRO A 175 0.34 31.08 -7.07
N GLU A 176 -0.76 30.50 -6.60
CA GLU A 176 -1.55 29.55 -7.38
C GLU A 176 -2.04 30.17 -8.71
N SER A 177 -1.86 29.46 -9.82
CA SER A 177 -2.29 29.93 -11.14
C SER A 177 -3.79 29.78 -11.36
N ALA A 178 -4.36 30.58 -12.27
CA ALA A 178 -5.75 30.45 -12.69
C ALA A 178 -6.06 29.05 -13.26
N THR A 179 -5.12 28.47 -14.03
CA THR A 179 -5.22 27.11 -14.57
C THR A 179 -5.29 26.04 -13.48
N HIS A 180 -4.55 26.21 -12.38
CA HIS A 180 -4.61 25.29 -11.24
C HIS A 180 -5.98 25.37 -10.57
N LYS A 181 -6.48 26.59 -10.31
CA LYS A 181 -7.81 26.81 -9.74
C LYS A 181 -8.94 26.21 -10.58
N ALA A 182 -8.88 26.41 -11.90
CA ALA A 182 -9.83 25.84 -12.85
C ALA A 182 -9.81 24.30 -12.78
N LEU A 183 -8.61 23.71 -12.79
CA LEU A 183 -8.46 22.26 -12.69
C LEU A 183 -9.03 21.67 -11.39
N LYS A 184 -8.81 22.32 -10.22
CA LYS A 184 -9.41 21.88 -8.96
C LYS A 184 -10.93 21.85 -9.03
N ALA A 185 -11.53 22.97 -9.46
CA ALA A 185 -12.97 23.11 -9.58
C ALA A 185 -13.58 22.11 -10.58
N TRP A 186 -12.91 21.89 -11.71
CA TRP A 186 -13.33 20.88 -12.67
C TRP A 186 -13.26 19.48 -12.04
N VAL A 187 -12.12 19.11 -11.45
CA VAL A 187 -11.95 17.79 -10.81
C VAL A 187 -13.06 17.53 -9.79
N ALA A 188 -13.30 18.46 -8.86
CA ALA A 188 -14.34 18.30 -7.84
C ALA A 188 -15.76 18.12 -8.43
N ALA A 189 -16.03 18.68 -9.61
CA ALA A 189 -17.33 18.54 -10.26
C ALA A 189 -17.52 17.25 -11.09
N HIS A 190 -16.45 16.46 -11.32
CA HIS A 190 -16.46 15.30 -12.23
C HIS A 190 -16.11 14.00 -11.51
N SER A 191 -17.00 13.53 -10.64
CA SER A 191 -16.78 12.31 -9.84
C SER A 191 -16.74 11.03 -10.69
N GLU A 192 -17.27 11.04 -11.91
CA GLU A 192 -17.26 9.91 -12.85
C GLU A 192 -15.84 9.47 -13.26
N TRP A 193 -14.83 10.33 -13.06
CA TRP A 193 -13.43 9.96 -13.27
C TRP A 193 -12.83 9.10 -12.16
N PHE A 194 -13.56 8.94 -11.04
CA PHE A 194 -13.07 8.31 -9.82
C PHE A 194 -13.93 7.11 -9.37
N GLU A 195 -14.76 6.56 -10.27
CA GLU A 195 -15.65 5.43 -9.99
C GLU A 195 -14.90 4.18 -9.46
N GLY A 196 -13.61 4.03 -9.81
CA GLY A 196 -12.76 2.95 -9.30
C GLY A 196 -12.39 3.07 -7.82
N TYR A 197 -12.51 4.26 -7.23
CA TYR A 197 -12.20 4.52 -5.83
C TYR A 197 -13.45 4.49 -4.93
N GLY A 198 -14.63 4.67 -5.52
CA GLY A 198 -15.91 4.67 -4.83
C GLY A 198 -16.99 5.37 -5.63
N ALA A 199 -18.24 5.12 -5.25
CA ALA A 199 -19.37 5.87 -5.80
C ALA A 199 -19.49 7.20 -5.04
N PHE A 200 -19.08 8.30 -5.68
CA PHE A 200 -19.07 9.64 -5.07
C PHE A 200 -20.04 10.59 -5.77
N GLU A 201 -20.63 11.50 -4.99
CA GLU A 201 -21.20 12.74 -5.51
C GLU A 201 -20.08 13.73 -5.89
N ALA A 202 -20.45 14.97 -6.24
CA ALA A 202 -19.47 16.03 -6.44
C ALA A 202 -18.60 16.22 -5.19
N GLY A 203 -17.30 16.33 -5.41
CA GLY A 203 -16.30 16.58 -4.39
C GLY A 203 -16.29 18.03 -3.93
N VAL A 204 -15.45 18.30 -2.93
CA VAL A 204 -15.21 19.65 -2.41
C VAL A 204 -13.78 20.09 -2.69
N ASN A 205 -13.60 21.35 -3.08
CA ASN A 205 -12.29 21.97 -3.22
C ASN A 205 -11.72 22.33 -1.85
N GLU A 206 -10.39 22.30 -1.73
CA GLU A 206 -9.65 22.87 -0.58
C GLU A 206 -10.08 22.26 0.77
N HIS A 207 -10.26 20.94 0.80
CA HIS A 207 -10.58 20.24 2.04
C HIS A 207 -9.38 20.24 2.98
N ARG A 208 -9.58 20.77 4.19
CA ARG A 208 -8.51 20.86 5.18
C ARG A 208 -8.41 19.59 6.01
N LEU A 209 -7.24 18.96 5.96
CA LEU A 209 -6.89 17.85 6.84
C LEU A 209 -6.54 18.35 8.25
N SER A 210 -6.64 17.46 9.23
CA SER A 210 -6.27 17.70 10.63
C SER A 210 -4.77 17.94 10.81
N SER A 211 -3.92 17.55 9.83
CA SER A 211 -2.50 17.94 9.79
C SER A 211 -2.30 19.44 9.50
N GLY A 212 -3.35 20.13 9.04
CA GLY A 212 -3.31 21.52 8.60
C GLY A 212 -3.09 21.70 7.10
N ASP A 213 -2.75 20.63 6.37
CA ASP A 213 -2.66 20.62 4.91
C ASP A 213 -4.05 20.78 4.26
N SER A 214 -4.07 21.28 3.02
CA SER A 214 -5.29 21.38 2.21
C SER A 214 -5.17 20.47 1.00
N LEU A 215 -6.15 19.60 0.80
CA LEU A 215 -6.32 18.81 -0.42
C LEU A 215 -6.82 19.71 -1.55
N ASP A 216 -6.44 19.41 -2.79
CA ASP A 216 -6.93 20.17 -3.93
C ASP A 216 -8.42 19.88 -4.18
N ALA A 217 -8.77 18.59 -4.18
CA ALA A 217 -10.16 18.13 -4.13
C ALA A 217 -10.30 16.91 -3.20
N TYR A 218 -11.49 16.74 -2.64
CA TYR A 218 -11.82 15.65 -1.74
C TYR A 218 -13.19 15.07 -2.05
N PHE A 219 -13.27 13.75 -2.11
CA PHE A 219 -14.51 13.01 -2.31
C PHE A 219 -14.74 12.05 -1.15
N THR A 220 -16.01 11.91 -0.75
CA THR A 220 -16.42 10.89 0.22
C THR A 220 -17.88 10.53 0.04
N ASN A 221 -18.22 9.28 0.34
CA ASN A 221 -19.59 8.79 0.48
C ASN A 221 -19.90 8.39 1.93
N GLY A 222 -19.12 8.91 2.89
CA GLY A 222 -19.19 8.57 4.31
C GLY A 222 -18.45 7.29 4.69
N ARG A 223 -18.16 6.42 3.72
CA ARG A 223 -17.46 5.15 3.90
C ARG A 223 -16.06 5.15 3.27
N GLU A 224 -15.99 5.56 2.02
CA GLU A 224 -14.76 5.72 1.25
C GLU A 224 -14.37 7.20 1.23
N SER A 225 -13.07 7.45 1.10
CA SER A 225 -12.51 8.79 1.02
C SER A 225 -11.41 8.83 -0.03
N LEU A 226 -11.43 9.84 -0.89
CA LEU A 226 -10.42 10.05 -1.91
C LEU A 226 -9.85 11.47 -1.80
N ALA A 227 -8.55 11.56 -1.54
CA ALA A 227 -7.80 12.80 -1.74
C ALA A 227 -7.35 12.91 -3.19
N VAL A 228 -7.48 14.10 -3.77
CA VAL A 228 -6.94 14.39 -5.09
C VAL A 228 -5.95 15.55 -4.97
N GLU A 229 -4.75 15.36 -5.50
CA GLU A 229 -3.78 16.42 -5.78
C GLU A 229 -3.80 16.68 -7.28
N VAL A 230 -3.87 17.96 -7.69
CA VAL A 230 -3.88 18.33 -9.11
C VAL A 230 -2.57 19.00 -9.52
N LYS A 231 -2.21 18.81 -10.79
CA LYS A 231 -1.11 19.54 -11.44
C LYS A 231 -1.55 19.95 -12.84
N ALA A 232 -1.72 21.25 -13.07
CA ALA A 232 -2.07 21.78 -14.39
C ALA A 232 -0.95 21.60 -15.42
N SER A 233 -1.23 21.88 -16.69
CA SER A 233 -0.29 21.67 -17.81
C SER A 233 1.00 22.49 -17.71
N ASN A 234 0.95 23.62 -17.01
CA ASN A 234 2.11 24.48 -16.77
C ASN A 234 3.01 23.97 -15.63
N ALA A 235 2.63 22.90 -14.92
CA ALA A 235 3.46 22.28 -13.89
C ALA A 235 4.71 21.65 -14.51
N SER A 236 5.89 21.90 -13.93
CA SER A 236 7.12 21.23 -14.37
C SER A 236 7.17 19.76 -13.94
N ASP A 237 8.06 18.97 -14.54
CA ASP A 237 8.26 17.56 -14.16
C ASP A 237 8.60 17.41 -12.67
N ALA A 238 9.37 18.35 -12.10
CA ALA A 238 9.66 18.36 -10.67
C ALA A 238 8.40 18.59 -9.82
N GLU A 239 7.45 19.40 -10.28
CA GLU A 239 6.19 19.65 -9.55
C GLU A 239 5.25 18.46 -9.62
N LEU A 240 5.19 17.77 -10.77
CA LEU A 240 4.49 16.49 -10.90
C LEU A 240 5.06 15.43 -9.96
N MET A 241 6.39 15.33 -9.88
CA MET A 241 7.06 14.41 -8.95
C MET A 241 6.81 14.79 -7.49
N ARG A 242 6.76 16.07 -7.13
CA ARG A 242 6.33 16.49 -5.78
C ARG A 242 4.87 16.13 -5.51
N GLY A 243 4.00 16.24 -6.51
CA GLY A 243 2.60 15.80 -6.44
C GLY A 243 2.48 14.34 -6.01
N ILE A 244 3.35 13.45 -6.51
CA ILE A 244 3.38 12.04 -6.11
C ILE A 244 3.64 11.89 -4.59
N TYR A 245 4.60 12.64 -4.05
CA TYR A 245 4.86 12.62 -2.60
C TYR A 245 3.73 13.26 -1.78
N GLN A 246 3.08 14.30 -2.30
CA GLN A 246 1.92 14.93 -1.66
C GLN A 246 0.75 13.94 -1.54
N VAL A 247 0.48 13.18 -2.60
CA VAL A 247 -0.53 12.10 -2.59
C VAL A 247 -0.26 11.07 -1.50
N ILE A 248 0.99 10.62 -1.34
CA ILE A 248 1.37 9.68 -0.27
C ILE A 248 1.09 10.28 1.11
N LYS A 249 1.49 11.54 1.32
CA LYS A 249 1.24 12.26 2.57
C LYS A 249 -0.26 12.32 2.87
N TYR A 250 -1.08 12.71 1.89
CA TYR A 250 -2.52 12.85 2.08
C TYR A 250 -3.22 11.53 2.36
N ARG A 251 -2.86 10.46 1.64
CA ARG A 251 -3.37 9.12 1.92
C ARG A 251 -3.09 8.68 3.35
N ALA A 252 -1.86 8.89 3.83
CA ALA A 252 -1.47 8.54 5.20
C ALA A 252 -2.25 9.35 6.25
N VAL A 253 -2.38 10.66 6.05
CA VAL A 253 -3.10 11.55 6.98
C VAL A 253 -4.60 11.24 6.98
N LEU A 254 -5.25 11.15 5.82
CA LEU A 254 -6.66 10.80 5.71
C LEU A 254 -6.94 9.47 6.42
N ARG A 255 -6.10 8.47 6.18
CA ARG A 255 -6.24 7.17 6.85
C ARG A 255 -6.15 7.31 8.37
N ALA A 256 -5.21 8.09 8.89
CA ALA A 256 -5.08 8.35 10.32
C ALA A 256 -6.34 9.02 10.89
N GLU A 257 -6.95 9.96 10.16
CA GLU A 257 -8.22 10.57 10.54
C GLU A 257 -9.38 9.57 10.53
N CYS A 258 -9.47 8.73 9.49
CA CYS A 258 -10.45 7.66 9.38
C CYS A 258 -10.39 6.76 10.65
N ILE A 259 -9.18 6.36 11.06
CA ILE A 259 -8.93 5.58 12.28
C ILE A 259 -9.31 6.35 13.55
N ALA A 260 -8.89 7.61 13.68
CA ALA A 260 -9.19 8.45 14.85
C ALA A 260 -10.70 8.63 15.06
N LEU A 261 -11.47 8.70 13.96
CA LEU A 261 -12.92 8.80 13.95
C LEU A 261 -13.64 7.45 14.07
N ARG A 262 -12.91 6.33 14.22
CA ARG A 262 -13.45 4.95 14.21
C ARG A 262 -14.29 4.64 12.96
N LYS A 263 -13.89 5.20 11.81
CA LYS A 263 -14.47 4.90 10.50
C LYS A 263 -13.64 3.83 9.79
N PRO A 264 -14.22 3.09 8.83
CA PRO A 264 -13.44 2.27 7.93
C PRO A 264 -12.33 3.09 7.26
N ALA A 265 -11.11 2.57 7.28
CA ALA A 265 -9.94 3.25 6.73
C ALA A 265 -9.80 3.03 5.21
N LEU A 266 -10.92 3.11 4.48
CA LEU A 266 -11.00 2.95 3.01
C LEU A 266 -10.69 4.29 2.36
N CYS A 267 -9.45 4.73 2.54
CA CYS A 267 -9.03 6.09 2.27
C CYS A 267 -7.86 5.99 1.26
N ASP A 268 -8.02 6.57 0.07
CA ASP A 268 -7.01 6.56 -1.00
C ASP A 268 -6.65 7.98 -1.47
N ALA A 269 -5.63 8.09 -2.30
CA ALA A 269 -5.26 9.36 -2.91
C ALA A 269 -4.66 9.19 -4.32
N VAL A 270 -4.94 10.16 -5.19
CA VAL A 270 -4.55 10.11 -6.61
C VAL A 270 -3.96 11.44 -7.08
N LEU A 271 -3.01 11.36 -8.02
CA LEU A 271 -2.48 12.52 -8.73
C LEU A 271 -3.25 12.73 -10.04
N VAL A 272 -3.81 13.91 -10.24
CA VAL A 272 -4.51 14.29 -11.49
C VAL A 272 -3.71 15.32 -12.27
N SER A 273 -3.59 15.15 -13.58
CA SER A 273 -3.02 16.18 -14.46
C SER A 273 -3.60 16.16 -15.86
N THR A 274 -3.62 17.33 -16.51
CA THR A 274 -3.94 17.46 -17.94
C THR A 274 -2.76 17.03 -18.83
N ARG A 275 -1.53 17.11 -18.31
CA ARG A 275 -0.31 16.69 -19.01
C ARG A 275 0.18 15.32 -18.54
N PRO A 276 0.83 14.52 -19.41
CA PRO A 276 1.37 13.23 -18.98
C PRO A 276 2.58 13.39 -18.04
N LEU A 277 2.79 12.40 -17.17
CA LEU A 277 4.04 12.24 -16.43
C LEU A 277 5.21 12.00 -17.38
N GLY A 278 6.36 12.62 -17.10
CA GLY A 278 7.64 12.29 -17.73
C GLY A 278 8.14 10.89 -17.35
N LYS A 279 9.27 10.45 -17.94
CA LYS A 279 9.83 9.11 -17.68
C LYS A 279 10.12 8.88 -16.18
N ALA A 280 10.79 9.84 -15.53
CA ALA A 280 11.10 9.75 -14.10
C ALA A 280 9.83 9.73 -13.24
N GLY A 281 8.86 10.60 -13.55
CA GLY A 281 7.56 10.63 -12.86
C GLY A 281 6.80 9.31 -12.95
N ARG A 282 6.75 8.66 -14.12
CA ARG A 282 6.10 7.33 -14.26
C ARG A 282 6.80 6.24 -13.46
N VAL A 283 8.14 6.23 -13.46
CA VAL A 283 8.91 5.26 -12.66
C VAL A 283 8.68 5.52 -11.16
N LEU A 284 8.64 6.79 -10.74
CA LEU A 284 8.39 7.17 -9.36
C LEU A 284 6.98 6.78 -8.90
N ALA A 285 5.95 7.12 -9.67
CA ALA A 285 4.56 6.78 -9.37
C ALA A 285 4.39 5.26 -9.22
N LYS A 286 4.97 4.47 -10.15
CA LYS A 286 4.97 3.01 -10.07
C LYS A 286 5.71 2.49 -8.84
N ARG A 287 6.89 3.03 -8.52
CA ARG A 287 7.72 2.58 -7.38
C ARG A 287 7.06 2.91 -6.04
N LEU A 288 6.29 3.99 -5.96
CA LEU A 288 5.64 4.44 -4.73
C LEU A 288 4.14 4.10 -4.65
N HIS A 289 3.63 3.31 -5.61
CA HIS A 289 2.23 2.88 -5.65
C HIS A 289 1.27 4.07 -5.56
N VAL A 290 1.48 5.04 -6.45
CA VAL A 290 0.63 6.23 -6.60
C VAL A 290 -0.03 6.20 -7.97
N ASP A 291 -1.35 6.28 -7.95
CA ASP A 291 -2.14 6.36 -9.16
C ASP A 291 -2.03 7.74 -9.81
N PHE A 292 -2.13 7.72 -11.13
CA PHE A 292 -2.08 8.90 -11.96
C PHE A 292 -3.22 8.89 -12.96
N VAL A 293 -4.10 9.89 -12.87
CA VAL A 293 -5.23 10.06 -13.77
C VAL A 293 -4.97 11.25 -14.68
N ARG A 294 -4.99 10.98 -15.99
CA ARG A 294 -4.85 12.03 -17.02
C ARG A 294 -6.22 12.50 -17.47
N VAL A 295 -6.52 13.77 -17.25
CA VAL A 295 -7.79 14.39 -17.66
C VAL A 295 -7.62 15.25 -18.93
N PRO A 296 -8.71 15.61 -19.63
CA PRO A 296 -8.64 16.43 -20.85
C PRO A 296 -8.08 17.84 -20.59
N ALA A 297 -7.50 18.47 -21.62
CA ALA A 297 -6.94 19.82 -21.50
C ALA A 297 -8.00 20.90 -21.23
N GLU A 298 -9.26 20.60 -21.50
CA GLU A 298 -10.41 21.44 -21.22
C GLU A 298 -10.67 21.59 -19.71
N ALA A 299 -10.17 20.66 -18.89
CA ALA A 299 -10.39 20.66 -17.45
C ALA A 299 -9.74 21.84 -16.71
N GLU A 300 -8.78 22.53 -17.33
CA GLU A 300 -8.05 23.65 -16.72
C GLU A 300 -8.33 25.01 -17.37
N LYS A 301 -9.41 25.09 -18.16
CA LYS A 301 -9.86 26.30 -18.88
C LYS A 301 -10.90 27.09 -18.10
#